data_AF-A0A2S9YYC6-F1
#
_entry.id   AF-A0A2S9YYC6-F1
#
_cell.length_a   1.000
_cell.length_b   1.000
_cell.length_c   1.000
_cell.angle_alpha   90.00
_cell.angle_beta   90.00
_cell.angle_gamma   90.00
#
_symmetry.space_group_name_H-M   'P 1'
#
loop_
_entity.id
_entity.type
_entity.pdbx_description
1 polymer ?
#
loop_
_entity_poly.entity_id
_entity_poly.type
_entity_poly.pdbx_seq_one_letter_code
_entity_poly.pdbx_strand_id
1 'polypeptide(L)'
;MSVSRSDAQPSADPQLIRELSRLEPSRWLGAAIADWAVIALTFIVVDAIDHPLAYALAVVPLGSRQQALGALFHDAAHKLVCRPSWLNDALGSALAAWPLGLTLGGYRRYHFAHHKQLGSAEDPENHHKGLIRQWRLPARAPRVLLGFLGDLVGGGLPHLLAAGKLTRPVSVVEALGMAVFWGVIVGACWVLGVVWVPIVWVVSIATVFWSGVRLRIWTEHLGTRGTHRVHVPEWLEQLIMPHDIGLHWEHHRHPSVPFYRLGELRAALPGPPIVTLPALARAFTTSAALRSGQVAERVHAPPMPSRARTPAPLVLRALTHVLAPLGLGVLVYALLRPRALLLDQWLATLGVELPASQLAAGELATIMGWLPSALWTYALTAFVATLWTGTPRADPGRRAWLFVALAISIGWELGQAAQLWPGTFSVQDLLASVVAFFTALRYTSRLTREHP
;
A
#
# COMPACT_ATOMS: atom_id res chain seq x y z
N MET A 1 -18.26 -13.93 -35.43
CA MET A 1 -19.22 -13.80 -34.31
C MET A 1 -19.40 -12.32 -34.01
N SER A 2 -20.57 -11.78 -34.31
CA SER A 2 -20.92 -10.38 -34.08
C SER A 2 -21.05 -10.12 -32.60
N VAL A 3 -20.30 -9.16 -32.08
CA VAL A 3 -20.56 -8.55 -30.77
C VAL A 3 -21.96 -7.92 -30.87
N SER A 4 -22.94 -8.43 -30.12
CA SER A 4 -24.27 -7.83 -30.11
C SER A 4 -24.15 -6.39 -29.61
N ARG A 5 -24.81 -5.46 -30.30
CA ARG A 5 -24.91 -4.04 -29.94
C ARG A 5 -25.60 -3.77 -28.58
N SER A 6 -25.93 -4.82 -27.82
CA SER A 6 -26.59 -4.76 -26.51
C SER A 6 -25.63 -4.52 -25.32
N ASP A 7 -24.32 -4.66 -25.51
CA ASP A 7 -23.30 -4.51 -24.45
C ASP A 7 -22.56 -3.17 -24.52
N ALA A 8 -23.16 -2.13 -25.11
CA ALA A 8 -22.62 -0.78 -25.04
C ALA A 8 -22.70 -0.29 -23.58
N GLN A 9 -21.70 -0.65 -22.78
CA GLN A 9 -21.59 -0.21 -21.40
C GLN A 9 -21.52 1.31 -21.37
N PRO A 10 -22.36 1.97 -20.56
CA PRO A 10 -22.57 3.41 -20.61
C PRO A 10 -21.23 4.14 -20.50
N SER A 11 -20.88 4.87 -21.56
CA SER A 11 -19.72 5.76 -21.58
C SER A 11 -20.13 7.10 -21.00
N ALA A 12 -19.26 7.72 -20.20
CA ALA A 12 -19.43 9.12 -19.83
C ALA A 12 -19.52 10.01 -21.08
N ASP A 13 -20.10 11.20 -20.89
CA ASP A 13 -20.17 12.24 -21.91
C ASP A 13 -18.79 12.45 -22.58
N PRO A 14 -18.68 12.35 -23.92
CA PRO A 14 -17.44 12.62 -24.63
C PRO A 14 -16.82 13.99 -24.33
N GLN A 15 -17.62 15.01 -24.00
CA GLN A 15 -17.11 16.32 -23.58
C GLN A 15 -16.38 16.21 -22.24
N LEU A 16 -16.98 15.56 -21.25
CA LEU A 16 -16.36 15.30 -19.96
C LEU A 16 -15.06 14.49 -20.12
N ILE A 17 -15.05 13.44 -20.95
CA ILE A 17 -13.83 12.67 -21.18
C ILE A 17 -12.72 13.55 -21.78
N ARG A 18 -13.04 14.40 -22.76
CA ARG A 18 -12.05 15.35 -23.32
C ARG A 18 -11.56 16.34 -22.28
N GLU A 19 -12.43 16.82 -21.41
CA GLU A 19 -12.06 17.70 -20.31
C GLU A 19 -11.10 17.00 -19.37
N LEU A 20 -11.46 15.80 -18.87
CA LEU A 20 -10.66 15.01 -17.93
C LEU A 20 -9.33 14.55 -18.54
N SER A 21 -9.25 14.31 -19.85
CA SER A 21 -8.02 13.97 -20.56
C SER A 21 -7.05 15.14 -20.80
N ARG A 22 -7.36 16.37 -20.36
CA ARG A 22 -6.39 17.47 -20.44
C ARG A 22 -5.19 17.22 -19.52
N LEU A 23 -4.00 17.35 -20.08
CA LEU A 23 -2.75 17.16 -19.37
C LEU A 23 -2.44 18.38 -18.50
N GLU A 24 -2.02 18.14 -17.26
CA GLU A 24 -1.56 19.13 -16.29
C GLU A 24 -0.18 18.69 -15.79
N PRO A 25 0.91 19.03 -16.51
CA PRO A 25 2.26 18.57 -16.17
C PRO A 25 2.67 18.91 -14.73
N SER A 26 2.18 20.02 -14.17
CA SER A 26 2.43 20.43 -12.79
C SER A 26 1.90 19.43 -11.75
N ARG A 27 0.75 18.79 -12.00
CA ARG A 27 0.20 17.77 -11.08
C ARG A 27 1.04 16.50 -11.10
N TRP A 28 1.45 16.04 -12.28
CA TRP A 28 2.33 14.88 -12.41
C TRP A 28 3.71 15.15 -11.82
N LEU A 29 4.31 16.31 -12.12
CA LEU A 29 5.62 16.71 -11.58
C LEU A 29 5.56 16.93 -10.06
N GLY A 30 4.48 17.54 -9.56
CA GLY A 30 4.26 17.72 -8.12
C GLY A 30 4.19 16.39 -7.37
N ALA A 31 3.49 15.40 -7.94
CA ALA A 31 3.45 14.05 -7.41
C ALA A 31 4.84 13.39 -7.41
N ALA A 32 5.57 13.48 -8.53
CA ALA A 32 6.93 12.95 -8.63
C ALA A 32 7.88 13.59 -7.60
N ILE A 33 7.85 14.92 -7.46
CA ILE A 33 8.66 15.66 -6.48
C ILE A 33 8.33 15.22 -5.07
N ALA A 34 7.04 15.07 -4.74
CA ALA A 34 6.62 14.63 -3.42
C ALA A 34 7.14 13.21 -3.10
N ASP A 35 7.06 12.27 -4.04
CA ASP A 35 7.59 10.91 -3.83
C ASP A 35 9.11 10.89 -3.67
N TRP A 36 9.83 11.64 -4.51
CA TRP A 36 11.28 11.77 -4.39
C TRP A 36 11.72 12.47 -3.10
N ALA A 37 10.94 13.44 -2.61
CA ALA A 37 11.18 14.06 -1.31
C ALA A 37 11.04 13.06 -0.16
N VAL A 38 10.02 12.19 -0.19
CA VAL A 38 9.85 11.12 0.81
C VAL A 38 11.00 10.10 0.72
N ILE A 39 11.44 9.74 -0.49
CA ILE A 39 12.59 8.86 -0.71
C ILE A 39 13.86 9.48 -0.10
N ALA A 40 14.16 10.73 -0.45
CA ALA A 40 15.34 11.43 0.04
C ALA A 40 15.33 11.58 1.56
N LEU A 41 14.19 11.98 2.13
CA LEU A 41 14.01 12.08 3.57
C LEU A 41 14.20 10.73 4.26
N THR A 42 13.70 9.64 3.68
CA THR A 42 13.90 8.29 4.23
C THR A 42 15.39 7.96 4.31
N PHE A 43 16.16 8.21 3.25
CA PHE A 43 17.60 7.96 3.27
C PHE A 43 18.32 8.84 4.30
N ILE A 44 17.99 10.14 4.39
CA ILE A 44 18.58 11.05 5.38
C ILE A 44 18.29 10.59 6.81
N VAL A 45 17.05 10.18 7.11
CA VAL A 45 16.66 9.70 8.44
C VAL A 45 17.38 8.40 8.79
N VAL A 46 17.51 7.48 7.84
CA VAL A 46 18.21 6.20 8.07
C VAL A 46 19.69 6.41 8.32
N ASP A 47 20.33 7.28 7.53
CA ASP A 47 21.73 7.66 7.71
C ASP A 47 21.97 8.35 9.05
N ALA A 48 21.05 9.24 9.47
CA ALA A 48 21.14 9.92 10.76
C ALA A 48 20.94 8.98 11.97
N ILE A 49 20.17 7.91 11.81
CA ILE A 49 19.97 6.90 12.87
C ILE A 49 21.13 5.89 12.91
N ASP A 50 21.72 5.58 11.75
CA ASP A 50 22.85 4.66 11.58
C ASP A 50 22.73 3.33 12.35
N HIS A 51 21.53 2.72 12.30
CA HIS A 51 21.26 1.45 12.99
C HIS A 51 20.70 0.41 12.02
N PRO A 52 21.13 -0.87 12.06
CA PRO A 52 20.65 -1.93 11.16
C PRO A 52 19.13 -2.05 11.04
N LEU A 53 18.41 -1.85 12.15
CA LEU A 53 16.94 -1.85 12.16
C LEU A 53 16.35 -0.68 11.36
N ALA A 54 16.99 0.50 11.35
CA ALA A 54 16.54 1.63 10.55
C ALA A 54 16.61 1.30 9.05
N TYR A 55 17.72 0.70 8.59
CA TYR A 55 17.86 0.20 7.23
C TYR A 55 16.81 -0.87 6.88
N ALA A 56 16.57 -1.81 7.80
CA ALA A 56 15.56 -2.85 7.61
C ALA A 56 14.13 -2.28 7.52
N LEU A 57 13.80 -1.27 8.31
CA LEU A 57 12.49 -0.62 8.28
C LEU A 57 12.32 0.34 7.09
N ALA A 58 13.41 0.93 6.59
CA ALA A 58 13.42 1.85 5.45
C ALA A 58 12.85 1.24 4.16
N VAL A 59 12.94 -0.09 4.02
CA VAL A 59 12.44 -0.80 2.84
C VAL A 59 10.94 -0.59 2.63
N VAL A 60 10.18 -0.31 3.70
CA VAL A 60 8.73 -0.10 3.65
C VAL A 60 8.37 1.23 2.97
N PRO A 61 8.78 2.41 3.47
CA PRO A 61 8.52 3.67 2.78
C PRO A 61 9.17 3.72 1.39
N LEU A 62 10.38 3.17 1.20
CA LEU A 62 11.03 3.11 -0.11
C LEU A 62 10.24 2.26 -1.10
N GLY A 63 9.82 1.05 -0.72
CA GLY A 63 9.02 0.17 -1.57
C GLY A 63 7.64 0.76 -1.91
N SER A 64 7.02 1.48 -0.95
CA SER A 64 5.79 2.24 -1.20
C SER A 64 6.00 3.37 -2.22
N ARG A 65 7.07 4.15 -2.10
CA ARG A 65 7.38 5.19 -3.09
C ARG A 65 7.79 4.60 -4.44
N GLN A 66 8.42 3.43 -4.48
CA GLN A 66 8.67 2.70 -5.72
C GLN A 66 7.36 2.27 -6.42
N GLN A 67 6.31 1.91 -5.67
CA GLN A 67 4.97 1.73 -6.25
C GLN A 67 4.43 3.02 -6.86
N ALA A 68 4.65 4.15 -6.19
CA ALA A 68 4.26 5.47 -6.68
C ALA A 68 4.98 5.82 -7.98
N LEU A 69 6.29 5.60 -8.05
CA LEU A 69 7.04 5.71 -9.29
C LEU A 69 6.49 4.75 -10.36
N GLY A 70 6.08 3.52 -10.00
CA GLY A 70 5.44 2.57 -10.91
C GLY A 70 4.14 3.08 -11.52
N ALA A 71 3.32 3.80 -10.75
CA ALA A 71 2.10 4.44 -11.23
C ALA A 71 2.40 5.64 -12.16
N LEU A 72 3.36 6.50 -11.80
CA LEU A 72 3.80 7.61 -12.64
C LEU A 72 4.40 7.14 -13.97
N PHE A 73 5.19 6.07 -13.91
CA PHE A 73 5.73 5.34 -15.05
C PHE A 73 4.63 4.81 -15.98
N HIS A 74 3.59 4.20 -15.39
CA HIS A 74 2.43 3.72 -16.12
C HIS A 74 1.70 4.84 -16.86
N ASP A 75 1.45 5.98 -16.20
CA ASP A 75 0.86 7.17 -16.86
C ASP A 75 1.75 7.70 -18.00
N ALA A 76 3.07 7.71 -17.81
CA ALA A 76 4.01 8.09 -18.87
C ALA A 76 4.00 7.11 -20.05
N ALA A 77 3.69 5.83 -19.83
CA ALA A 77 3.54 4.85 -20.90
C ALA A 77 2.37 5.22 -21.83
N HIS A 78 1.31 5.84 -21.28
CA HIS A 78 0.16 6.37 -22.01
C HIS A 78 0.32 7.79 -22.55
N LYS A 79 1.53 8.39 -22.42
CA LYS A 79 1.83 9.76 -22.85
C LYS A 79 1.06 10.84 -22.08
N LEU A 80 0.78 10.61 -20.80
CA LEU A 80 -0.05 11.48 -19.96
C LEU A 80 0.73 12.51 -19.14
N VAL A 81 2.05 12.62 -19.30
CA VAL A 81 2.85 13.60 -18.54
C VAL A 81 2.72 14.99 -19.16
N CYS A 82 3.14 15.14 -20.41
CA CYS A 82 3.18 16.43 -21.10
C CYS A 82 3.31 16.26 -22.62
N ARG A 83 3.21 17.39 -23.34
CA ARG A 83 3.66 17.50 -24.74
C ARG A 83 4.95 18.33 -24.79
N PRO A 84 5.86 18.05 -25.74
CA PRO A 84 5.83 16.99 -26.77
C PRO A 84 6.11 15.58 -26.21
N SER A 85 5.84 14.55 -27.02
CA SER A 85 5.90 13.14 -26.60
C SER A 85 7.32 12.64 -26.25
N TRP A 86 8.37 13.30 -26.73
CA TRP A 86 9.75 13.00 -26.33
C TRP A 86 10.03 13.47 -24.91
N LEU A 87 9.48 14.62 -24.50
CA LEU A 87 9.67 15.16 -23.15
C LEU A 87 8.93 14.31 -22.12
N ASN A 88 7.72 13.83 -22.47
CA ASN A 88 7.03 12.81 -21.69
C ASN A 88 7.91 11.58 -21.45
N ASP A 89 8.57 11.08 -22.49
CA ASP A 89 9.39 9.87 -22.38
C ASP A 89 10.67 10.12 -21.59
N ALA A 90 11.30 11.28 -21.75
CA ALA A 90 12.46 11.66 -20.95
C ALA A 90 12.10 11.76 -19.46
N LEU A 91 11.03 12.48 -19.12
CA LEU A 91 10.57 12.65 -17.74
C LEU A 91 10.14 11.32 -17.13
N GLY A 92 9.28 10.56 -17.82
CA GLY A 92 8.80 9.25 -17.36
C GLY A 92 9.92 8.22 -17.22
N SER A 93 10.94 8.28 -18.08
CA SER A 93 12.09 7.37 -17.97
C SER A 93 12.99 7.75 -16.81
N ALA A 94 13.41 9.01 -16.72
CA ALA A 94 14.40 9.45 -15.73
C ALA A 94 13.84 9.49 -14.30
N LEU A 95 12.60 9.94 -14.12
CA LEU A 95 12.01 10.13 -12.78
C LEU A 95 11.29 8.89 -12.26
N ALA A 96 10.98 7.91 -13.11
CA ALA A 96 10.18 6.75 -12.71
C ALA A 96 10.68 5.41 -13.26
N ALA A 97 10.87 5.26 -14.58
CA ALA A 97 11.22 3.96 -15.18
C ALA A 97 12.62 3.45 -14.81
N TRP A 98 13.68 4.22 -15.12
CA TRP A 98 15.07 3.84 -14.86
C TRP A 98 15.37 3.63 -13.37
N PRO A 99 14.85 4.46 -12.44
CA PRO A 99 14.92 4.17 -11.00
C PRO A 99 14.37 2.79 -10.62
N LEU A 100 13.38 2.27 -11.33
CA LEU A 100 12.83 0.93 -11.09
C LEU A 100 13.55 -0.18 -11.87
N GLY A 101 14.58 0.16 -12.66
CA GLY A 101 15.28 -0.77 -13.54
C GLY A 101 14.43 -1.22 -14.73
N LEU A 102 13.46 -0.39 -15.14
CA LEU A 102 12.52 -0.67 -16.24
C LEU A 102 12.75 0.32 -17.39
N THR A 103 12.26 -0.04 -18.58
CA THR A 103 12.26 0.87 -19.73
C THR A 103 10.85 1.15 -20.23
N LEU A 104 10.62 2.42 -20.61
CA LEU A 104 9.30 2.92 -20.94
C LEU A 104 8.73 2.34 -22.23
N GLY A 105 9.51 2.26 -23.30
CA GLY A 105 9.06 1.69 -24.58
C GLY A 105 8.80 0.19 -24.49
N GLY A 106 9.66 -0.55 -23.79
CA GLY A 106 9.47 -1.99 -23.53
C GLY A 106 8.17 -2.27 -22.80
N TYR A 107 7.94 -1.55 -21.70
CA TYR A 107 6.70 -1.66 -20.94
C TYR A 107 5.48 -1.19 -21.74
N ARG A 108 5.56 -0.06 -22.45
CA ARG A 108 4.46 0.44 -23.29
C ARG A 108 4.00 -0.61 -24.31
N ARG A 109 4.94 -1.31 -24.97
CA ARG A 109 4.61 -2.41 -25.90
C ARG A 109 3.85 -3.54 -25.21
N TYR A 110 4.33 -4.00 -24.06
CA TYR A 110 3.68 -5.04 -23.26
C TYR A 110 2.29 -4.60 -22.78
N HIS A 111 2.20 -3.40 -22.22
CA HIS A 111 1.00 -2.88 -21.59
C HIS A 111 -0.09 -2.56 -22.61
N PHE A 112 0.24 -2.01 -23.78
CA PHE A 112 -0.74 -1.78 -24.85
C PHE A 112 -1.26 -3.10 -25.45
N ALA A 113 -0.43 -4.14 -25.51
CA ALA A 113 -0.89 -5.48 -25.88
C ALA A 113 -1.89 -6.02 -24.85
N HIS A 114 -1.63 -5.83 -23.56
CA HIS A 114 -2.56 -6.17 -22.48
C HIS A 114 -3.89 -5.41 -22.61
N HIS A 115 -3.88 -4.08 -22.78
CA HIS A 115 -5.12 -3.30 -23.01
C HIS A 115 -5.93 -3.80 -24.21
N LYS A 116 -5.24 -4.11 -25.32
CA LYS A 116 -5.88 -4.62 -26.53
C LYS A 116 -6.49 -6.01 -26.35
N GLN A 117 -5.85 -6.86 -25.55
CA GLN A 117 -6.19 -8.27 -25.38
C GLN A 117 -6.82 -8.58 -24.03
N LEU A 118 -7.28 -7.56 -23.29
CA LEU A 118 -7.74 -7.69 -21.91
C LEU A 118 -8.71 -8.87 -21.74
N GLY A 119 -8.36 -9.79 -20.85
CA GLY A 119 -9.21 -10.95 -20.54
C GLY A 119 -9.32 -12.00 -21.64
N SER A 120 -8.51 -11.92 -22.69
CA SER A 120 -8.39 -12.96 -23.72
C SER A 120 -7.25 -13.94 -23.35
N ALA A 121 -7.17 -15.05 -24.10
CA ALA A 121 -6.05 -15.98 -23.98
C ALA A 121 -4.72 -15.38 -24.50
N GLU A 122 -4.80 -14.37 -25.36
CA GLU A 122 -3.65 -13.63 -25.93
C GLU A 122 -3.19 -12.47 -25.03
N ASP A 123 -3.83 -12.27 -23.88
CA ASP A 123 -3.41 -11.30 -22.89
C ASP A 123 -2.03 -11.70 -22.33
N PRO A 124 -0.96 -10.90 -22.55
CA PRO A 124 0.37 -11.25 -22.08
C PRO A 124 0.47 -11.30 -20.54
N GLU A 125 -0.41 -10.62 -19.81
CA GLU A 125 -0.52 -10.74 -18.36
C GLU A 125 -1.07 -12.11 -17.95
N ASN A 126 -2.11 -12.60 -18.64
CA ASN A 126 -2.67 -13.94 -18.38
C ASN A 126 -1.67 -15.05 -18.70
N HIS A 127 -0.92 -14.92 -19.79
CA HIS A 127 0.17 -15.84 -20.11
C HIS A 127 1.22 -15.87 -18.97
N HIS A 128 1.68 -14.69 -18.52
CA HIS A 128 2.63 -14.62 -17.40
C HIS A 128 2.07 -15.22 -16.10
N LYS A 129 0.80 -14.91 -15.75
CA LYS A 129 0.11 -15.53 -14.62
C LYS A 129 0.03 -17.06 -14.77
N GLY A 130 -0.18 -17.57 -15.98
CA GLY A 130 -0.26 -19.00 -16.29
C GLY A 130 1.01 -19.79 -15.93
N LEU A 131 2.18 -19.14 -15.98
CA LEU A 131 3.46 -19.75 -15.63
C LEU A 131 3.62 -20.01 -14.13
N ILE A 132 2.79 -19.39 -13.27
CA ILE A 132 2.99 -19.36 -11.82
C ILE A 132 1.72 -19.79 -11.10
N ARG A 133 1.80 -20.87 -10.32
CA ARG A 133 0.64 -21.51 -9.65
C ARG A 133 -0.01 -20.66 -8.54
N GLN A 134 0.54 -19.50 -8.20
CA GLN A 134 0.09 -18.68 -7.09
C GLN A 134 -1.26 -17.99 -7.34
N TRP A 135 -1.62 -17.78 -8.61
CA TRP A 135 -2.87 -17.10 -9.03
C TRP A 135 -4.07 -18.05 -9.19
N ARG A 136 -4.08 -19.19 -8.49
CA ARG A 136 -5.16 -20.17 -8.60
C ARG A 136 -6.34 -19.77 -7.73
N LEU A 137 -7.54 -19.99 -8.26
CA LEU A 137 -8.79 -19.88 -7.53
C LEU A 137 -9.41 -21.28 -7.34
N PRO A 138 -10.10 -21.54 -6.21
CA PRO A 138 -10.32 -20.64 -5.08
C PRO A 138 -9.03 -20.36 -4.29
N ALA A 139 -8.89 -19.13 -3.82
CA ALA A 139 -7.74 -18.70 -3.04
C ALA A 139 -7.74 -19.37 -1.67
N ARG A 140 -6.59 -19.91 -1.27
CA ARG A 140 -6.39 -20.43 0.09
C ARG A 140 -5.65 -19.38 0.91
N ALA A 141 -6.26 -18.87 1.98
CA ALA A 141 -5.69 -17.79 2.79
C ALA A 141 -4.24 -18.02 3.23
N PRO A 142 -3.84 -19.23 3.71
CA PRO A 142 -2.43 -19.48 4.05
C PRO A 142 -1.48 -19.36 2.86
N ARG A 143 -1.90 -19.77 1.66
CA ARG A 143 -1.06 -19.67 0.46
C ARG A 143 -0.89 -18.22 0.02
N VAL A 144 -1.95 -17.42 0.07
CA VAL A 144 -1.90 -15.99 -0.26
C VAL A 144 -1.01 -15.26 0.75
N LEU A 145 -1.21 -15.52 2.05
CA LEU A 145 -0.42 -14.94 3.13
C LEU A 145 1.06 -15.33 3.03
N LEU A 146 1.38 -16.62 2.90
CA LEU A 146 2.76 -17.09 2.76
C LEU A 146 3.43 -16.57 1.48
N GLY A 147 2.68 -16.41 0.38
CA GLY A 147 3.20 -15.77 -0.83
C GLY A 147 3.53 -14.30 -0.61
N PHE A 148 2.68 -13.57 0.10
CA PHE A 148 2.92 -12.16 0.45
C PHE A 148 4.09 -12.01 1.43
N LEU A 149 4.14 -12.81 2.50
CA LEU A 149 5.26 -12.82 3.45
C LEU A 149 6.56 -13.25 2.78
N GLY A 150 6.48 -14.23 1.86
CA GLY A 150 7.61 -14.67 1.04
C GLY A 150 8.18 -13.53 0.22
N ASP A 151 7.34 -12.71 -0.42
CA ASP A 151 7.80 -11.53 -1.14
C ASP A 151 8.53 -10.54 -0.22
N LEU A 152 8.00 -10.26 0.98
CA LEU A 152 8.63 -9.33 1.93
C LEU A 152 10.05 -9.74 2.35
N VAL A 153 10.40 -11.02 2.21
CA VAL A 153 11.75 -11.54 2.49
C VAL A 153 12.54 -11.92 1.24
N GLY A 154 12.11 -11.47 0.05
CA GLY A 154 12.85 -11.61 -1.21
C GLY A 154 12.30 -12.64 -2.20
N GLY A 155 11.18 -13.29 -1.89
CA GLY A 155 10.44 -14.18 -2.80
C GLY A 155 9.96 -13.51 -4.09
N GLY A 156 10.01 -12.17 -4.15
CA GLY A 156 9.71 -11.35 -5.32
C GLY A 156 10.78 -11.36 -6.41
N LEU A 157 12.02 -11.81 -6.14
CA LEU A 157 13.13 -11.76 -7.09
C LEU A 157 12.85 -12.41 -8.46
N PRO A 158 12.23 -13.60 -8.55
CA PRO A 158 11.87 -14.19 -9.84
C PRO A 158 10.91 -13.31 -10.66
N HIS A 159 10.02 -12.57 -9.98
CA HIS A 159 9.11 -11.64 -10.62
C HIS A 159 9.86 -10.43 -11.19
N LEU A 160 10.88 -9.92 -10.47
CA LEU A 160 11.76 -8.86 -10.96
C LEU A 160 12.45 -9.27 -12.26
N LEU A 161 13.04 -10.46 -12.29
CA LEU A 161 13.71 -11.00 -13.47
C LEU A 161 12.75 -11.21 -14.63
N ALA A 162 11.52 -11.67 -14.35
CA ALA A 162 10.50 -11.82 -15.38
C ALA A 162 10.02 -10.48 -15.93
N ALA A 163 9.82 -9.47 -15.08
CA ALA A 163 9.47 -8.12 -15.49
C ALA A 163 10.52 -7.53 -16.42
N GLY A 164 11.81 -7.64 -16.08
CA GLY A 164 12.90 -7.18 -16.94
C GLY A 164 12.91 -7.85 -18.33
N LYS A 165 12.46 -9.11 -18.43
CA LYS A 165 12.30 -9.80 -19.73
C LYS A 165 11.10 -9.27 -20.53
N LEU A 166 10.00 -8.91 -19.86
CA LEU A 166 8.79 -8.39 -20.48
C LEU A 166 8.95 -6.92 -20.90
N THR A 167 9.76 -6.15 -20.18
CA THR A 167 9.99 -4.72 -20.41
C THR A 167 11.37 -4.45 -21.01
N ARG A 168 11.85 -5.33 -21.90
CA ARG A 168 13.15 -5.16 -22.55
C ARG A 168 13.22 -3.83 -23.31
N PRO A 169 14.39 -3.15 -23.29
CA PRO A 169 14.59 -1.93 -24.06
C PRO A 169 14.26 -2.16 -25.54
N VAL A 170 13.49 -1.24 -26.11
CA VAL A 170 13.13 -1.27 -27.54
C VAL A 170 14.12 -0.50 -28.41
N SER A 171 15.07 0.22 -27.79
CA SER A 171 16.10 0.99 -28.48
C SER A 171 17.41 0.99 -27.70
N VAL A 172 18.52 1.27 -28.39
CA VAL A 172 19.84 1.45 -27.78
C VAL A 172 19.84 2.64 -26.81
N VAL A 173 19.08 3.69 -27.11
CA VAL A 173 18.94 4.87 -26.23
C VAL A 173 18.31 4.48 -24.89
N GLU A 174 17.29 3.63 -24.87
CA GLU A 174 16.70 3.16 -23.60
C GLU A 174 17.68 2.28 -22.82
N ALA A 175 18.39 1.38 -23.50
CA ALA A 175 19.35 0.48 -22.86
C ALA A 175 20.54 1.25 -22.25
N LEU A 176 21.17 2.11 -23.06
CA LEU A 176 22.29 2.94 -22.62
C LEU A 176 21.84 4.00 -21.60
N GLY A 177 20.67 4.61 -21.77
CA GLY A 177 20.12 5.59 -20.83
C GLY A 177 19.95 5.00 -19.43
N MET A 178 19.38 3.80 -19.33
CA MET A 178 19.24 3.10 -18.05
C MET A 178 20.60 2.71 -17.44
N ALA A 179 21.54 2.22 -18.28
CA ALA A 179 22.88 1.86 -17.82
C ALA A 179 23.68 3.07 -17.33
N VAL A 180 23.63 4.19 -18.05
CA VAL A 180 24.25 5.47 -17.66
C VAL A 180 23.61 6.00 -16.38
N PHE A 181 22.27 5.97 -16.27
CA PHE A 181 21.57 6.38 -15.06
C PHE A 181 22.10 5.64 -13.83
N TRP A 182 22.09 4.30 -13.86
CA TRP A 182 22.57 3.50 -12.74
C TRP A 182 24.08 3.63 -12.51
N GLY A 183 24.88 3.73 -13.57
CA GLY A 183 26.32 3.97 -13.48
C GLY A 183 26.65 5.29 -12.77
N VAL A 184 25.92 6.36 -13.09
CA VAL A 184 26.05 7.66 -12.42
C VAL A 184 25.60 7.58 -10.96
N ILE A 185 24.46 6.95 -10.67
CA ILE A 185 23.95 6.82 -9.30
C ILE A 185 24.92 6.01 -8.43
N VAL A 186 25.34 4.83 -8.89
CA VAL A 186 26.27 3.97 -8.14
C VAL A 186 27.64 4.64 -8.01
N GLY A 187 28.15 5.27 -9.07
CA GLY A 187 29.42 6.00 -9.04
C GLY A 187 29.39 7.18 -8.07
N ALA A 188 28.30 7.97 -8.06
CA ALA A 188 28.13 9.05 -7.11
C ALA A 188 28.03 8.54 -5.67
N CYS A 189 27.24 7.48 -5.41
CA CYS A 189 27.14 6.87 -4.09
C CYS A 189 28.49 6.30 -3.61
N TRP A 190 29.29 5.75 -4.52
CA TRP A 190 30.65 5.29 -4.23
C TRP A 190 31.57 6.43 -3.78
N VAL A 191 31.62 7.52 -4.54
CA VAL A 191 32.44 8.70 -4.21
C VAL A 191 32.00 9.35 -2.89
N LEU A 192 30.70 9.35 -2.61
CA LEU A 192 30.13 9.92 -1.39
C LEU A 192 30.17 8.97 -0.18
N GLY A 193 30.65 7.72 -0.33
CA GLY A 193 30.69 6.74 0.76
C GLY A 193 29.33 6.15 1.16
N VAL A 194 28.28 6.38 0.38
CA VAL A 194 26.89 5.94 0.66
C VAL A 194 26.44 4.80 -0.25
N VAL A 195 27.34 3.86 -0.57
CA VAL A 195 27.06 2.68 -1.43
C VAL A 195 25.91 1.81 -0.92
N TRP A 196 25.55 1.95 0.35
CA TRP A 196 24.40 1.29 0.96
C TRP A 196 23.06 1.78 0.35
N VAL A 197 22.98 3.00 -0.18
CA VAL A 197 21.75 3.58 -0.77
C VAL A 197 21.21 2.74 -1.93
N PRO A 198 21.98 2.47 -3.01
CA PRO A 198 21.50 1.62 -4.11
C PRO A 198 21.22 0.18 -3.67
N ILE A 199 21.90 -0.33 -2.63
CA ILE A 199 21.63 -1.67 -2.09
C ILE A 199 20.24 -1.71 -1.44
N VAL A 200 19.95 -0.80 -0.52
CA VAL A 200 18.64 -0.72 0.17
C VAL A 200 17.53 -0.43 -0.84
N TRP A 201 17.80 0.40 -1.86
CA TRP A 201 16.86 0.64 -2.94
C TRP A 201 16.46 -0.64 -3.68
N VAL A 202 17.44 -1.46 -4.11
CA VAL A 202 17.18 -2.72 -4.80
C VAL A 202 16.49 -3.75 -3.88
N VAL A 203 16.89 -3.81 -2.61
CA VAL A 203 16.22 -4.64 -1.60
C VAL A 203 14.75 -4.25 -1.47
N SER A 204 14.43 -2.96 -1.46
CA SER A 204 13.06 -2.45 -1.41
C SER A 204 12.24 -2.86 -2.64
N ILE A 205 12.87 -2.89 -3.83
CA ILE A 205 12.24 -3.38 -5.07
C ILE A 205 11.94 -4.88 -4.92
N ALA A 206 12.95 -5.67 -4.53
CA ALA A 206 12.86 -7.12 -4.43
C ALA A 206 11.87 -7.61 -3.37
N THR A 207 11.50 -6.74 -2.42
CA THR A 207 10.63 -7.07 -1.27
C THR A 207 9.28 -6.35 -1.34
N VAL A 208 9.21 -5.14 -0.80
CA VAL A 208 7.98 -4.40 -0.56
C VAL A 208 7.31 -4.00 -1.87
N PHE A 209 8.07 -3.51 -2.87
CA PHE A 209 7.51 -3.21 -4.18
C PHE A 209 6.85 -4.45 -4.78
N TRP A 210 7.53 -5.59 -4.92
CA TRP A 210 6.89 -6.78 -5.50
C TRP A 210 5.69 -7.29 -4.73
N SER A 211 5.72 -7.18 -3.39
CA SER A 211 4.56 -7.52 -2.56
C SER A 211 3.33 -6.64 -2.89
N GLY A 212 3.54 -5.35 -3.18
CA GLY A 212 2.51 -4.42 -3.62
C GLY A 212 1.98 -4.75 -5.02
N VAL A 213 2.88 -5.04 -5.98
CA VAL A 213 2.48 -5.48 -7.34
C VAL A 213 1.63 -6.75 -7.26
N ARG A 214 1.99 -7.69 -6.39
CA ARG A 214 1.21 -8.91 -6.17
C ARG A 214 -0.21 -8.59 -5.71
N LEU A 215 -0.35 -7.73 -4.70
CA LEU A 215 -1.66 -7.32 -4.20
C LEU A 215 -2.50 -6.69 -5.32
N ARG A 216 -1.89 -5.83 -6.15
CA ARG A 216 -2.55 -5.22 -7.31
C ARG A 216 -3.06 -6.23 -8.32
N ILE A 217 -2.25 -7.23 -8.69
CA ILE A 217 -2.68 -8.31 -9.60
C ILE A 217 -3.89 -9.07 -9.01
N TRP A 218 -3.89 -9.34 -7.70
CA TRP A 218 -5.04 -9.94 -7.01
C TRP A 218 -6.28 -9.05 -7.09
N THR A 219 -6.14 -7.76 -6.83
CA THR A 219 -7.28 -6.85 -6.71
C THR A 219 -7.82 -6.37 -8.03
N GLU A 220 -7.01 -6.31 -9.09
CA GLU A 220 -7.37 -5.68 -10.36
C GLU A 220 -7.83 -6.74 -11.38
N HIS A 221 -7.02 -7.76 -11.67
CA HIS A 221 -7.21 -8.62 -12.84
C HIS A 221 -7.55 -10.08 -12.54
N LEU A 222 -7.49 -10.51 -11.28
CA LEU A 222 -7.65 -11.93 -11.01
C LEU A 222 -9.09 -12.43 -11.18
N GLY A 223 -9.27 -13.48 -11.98
CA GLY A 223 -10.55 -14.16 -12.12
C GLY A 223 -11.63 -13.33 -12.83
N THR A 224 -11.24 -12.34 -13.62
CA THR A 224 -12.16 -11.47 -14.38
C THR A 224 -11.67 -11.30 -15.82
N ARG A 225 -12.59 -11.11 -16.76
CA ARG A 225 -12.28 -10.74 -18.16
C ARG A 225 -11.99 -9.24 -18.33
N GLY A 226 -12.30 -8.44 -17.32
CA GLY A 226 -11.97 -7.01 -17.29
C GLY A 226 -11.07 -6.69 -16.12
N THR A 227 -11.48 -5.70 -15.35
CA THR A 227 -10.80 -5.29 -14.12
C THR A 227 -11.85 -5.15 -13.02
N HIS A 228 -11.53 -5.50 -11.78
CA HIS A 228 -12.42 -5.23 -10.65
C HIS A 228 -12.45 -3.74 -10.33
N ARG A 229 -13.61 -3.25 -9.92
CA ARG A 229 -13.78 -1.88 -9.44
C ARG A 229 -13.68 -1.88 -7.92
N VAL A 230 -12.47 -1.74 -7.40
CA VAL A 230 -12.19 -1.89 -5.97
C VAL A 230 -12.12 -0.54 -5.27
N HIS A 231 -12.62 -0.50 -4.04
CA HIS A 231 -12.34 0.57 -3.10
C HIS A 231 -11.25 0.13 -2.13
N VAL A 232 -10.20 0.94 -2.07
CA VAL A 232 -9.11 0.82 -1.11
C VAL A 232 -9.21 2.02 -0.17
N PRO A 233 -9.09 1.83 1.16
CA PRO A 233 -9.01 2.96 2.07
C PRO A 233 -7.81 3.85 1.72
N GLU A 234 -7.99 5.17 1.71
CA GLU A 234 -7.01 6.15 1.22
C GLU A 234 -5.60 5.99 1.81
N TRP A 235 -5.44 5.54 3.06
CA TRP A 235 -4.12 5.36 3.68
C TRP A 235 -3.41 4.14 3.10
N LEU A 236 -4.18 3.08 2.85
CA LEU A 236 -3.69 1.85 2.27
C LEU A 236 -3.41 2.09 0.78
N GLU A 237 -4.27 2.87 0.12
CA GLU A 237 -4.03 3.35 -1.24
C GLU A 237 -2.69 4.08 -1.33
N GLN A 238 -2.43 5.07 -0.47
CA GLN A 238 -1.11 5.73 -0.44
C GLN A 238 0.07 4.77 -0.20
N LEU A 239 -0.13 3.67 0.52
CA LEU A 239 0.92 2.71 0.81
C LEU A 239 1.18 1.73 -0.35
N ILE A 240 0.14 1.13 -0.92
CA ILE A 240 0.24 0.00 -1.87
C ILE A 240 -0.30 0.29 -3.28
N MET A 241 -1.11 1.33 -3.45
CA MET A 241 -1.71 1.75 -4.73
C MET A 241 -1.69 3.29 -4.89
N PRO A 242 -0.54 3.95 -4.69
CA PRO A 242 -0.46 5.40 -4.79
C PRO A 242 -0.85 5.90 -6.19
N HIS A 243 -1.20 7.19 -6.26
CA HIS A 243 -1.60 7.87 -7.51
C HIS A 243 -2.76 7.20 -8.20
N ASP A 244 -3.83 6.88 -7.47
CA ASP A 244 -5.10 6.37 -8.00
C ASP A 244 -4.95 5.15 -8.94
N ILE A 245 -3.82 4.42 -8.85
CA ILE A 245 -3.55 3.27 -9.72
C ILE A 245 -4.54 2.13 -9.45
N GLY A 246 -5.14 2.12 -8.25
CA GLY A 246 -6.25 1.22 -7.88
C GLY A 246 -7.57 1.53 -8.59
N LEU A 247 -7.69 2.68 -9.26
CA LEU A 247 -8.81 3.03 -10.15
C LEU A 247 -8.61 2.40 -11.54
N HIS A 248 -8.09 1.16 -11.57
CA HIS A 248 -7.61 0.52 -12.79
C HIS A 248 -8.75 0.16 -13.76
N TRP A 249 -9.96 -0.11 -13.25
CA TRP A 249 -11.15 -0.28 -14.11
C TRP A 249 -11.47 0.99 -14.91
N GLU A 250 -11.43 2.16 -14.24
CA GLU A 250 -11.61 3.45 -14.91
C GLU A 250 -10.52 3.71 -15.94
N HIS A 251 -9.26 3.40 -15.59
CA HIS A 251 -8.13 3.51 -16.49
C HIS A 251 -8.31 2.65 -17.76
N HIS A 252 -8.68 1.37 -17.65
CA HIS A 252 -8.95 0.53 -18.82
C HIS A 252 -10.10 1.06 -19.68
N ARG A 253 -11.08 1.73 -19.06
CA ARG A 253 -12.21 2.30 -19.79
C ARG A 253 -11.83 3.56 -20.57
N HIS A 254 -10.98 4.41 -19.99
CA HIS A 254 -10.49 5.65 -20.58
C HIS A 254 -9.00 5.86 -20.26
N PRO A 255 -8.08 5.18 -20.95
CA PRO A 255 -6.64 5.26 -20.67
C PRO A 255 -6.03 6.62 -21.03
N SER A 256 -6.80 7.51 -21.66
CA SER A 256 -6.43 8.90 -21.91
C SER A 256 -6.60 9.82 -20.70
N VAL A 257 -7.22 9.36 -19.61
CA VAL A 257 -7.43 10.15 -18.40
C VAL A 257 -6.25 9.92 -17.45
N PRO A 258 -5.51 10.98 -17.07
CA PRO A 258 -4.37 10.88 -16.17
C PRO A 258 -4.81 10.53 -14.75
N PHE A 259 -3.90 9.95 -13.97
CA PHE A 259 -4.20 9.40 -12.66
C PHE A 259 -4.92 10.39 -11.73
N TYR A 260 -4.49 11.65 -11.70
CA TYR A 260 -5.01 12.70 -10.81
C TYR A 260 -6.44 13.18 -11.16
N ARG A 261 -7.08 12.56 -12.15
CA ARG A 261 -8.48 12.78 -12.57
C ARG A 261 -9.29 11.49 -12.65
N LEU A 262 -8.70 10.34 -12.33
CA LEU A 262 -9.41 9.06 -12.32
C LEU A 262 -10.51 9.02 -11.24
N GLY A 263 -10.31 9.71 -10.11
CA GLY A 263 -11.36 9.88 -9.09
C GLY A 263 -12.61 10.61 -9.61
N GLU A 264 -12.40 11.69 -10.37
CA GLU A 264 -13.48 12.45 -11.03
C GLU A 264 -14.18 11.57 -12.08
N LEU A 265 -13.40 10.82 -12.86
CA LEU A 265 -13.91 9.86 -13.83
C LEU A 265 -14.77 8.76 -13.17
N ARG A 266 -14.30 8.21 -12.04
CA ARG A 266 -15.04 7.23 -11.24
C ARG A 266 -16.39 7.79 -10.78
N ALA A 267 -16.44 9.04 -10.34
CA ALA A 267 -17.67 9.68 -9.89
C ALA A 267 -18.69 9.86 -11.04
N ALA A 268 -18.22 10.09 -12.25
CA ALA A 268 -19.06 10.32 -13.42
C ALA A 268 -19.44 9.04 -14.18
N LEU A 269 -18.64 7.98 -14.10
CA LEU A 269 -18.87 6.74 -14.85
C LEU A 269 -19.83 5.80 -14.12
N PRO A 270 -21.00 5.48 -14.73
CA PRO A 270 -21.71 4.27 -14.38
C PRO A 270 -20.84 3.05 -14.72
N GLY A 271 -20.98 1.99 -13.94
CA GLY A 271 -20.13 0.83 -14.10
C GLY A 271 -20.53 -0.30 -13.17
N PRO A 272 -19.72 -1.36 -13.13
CA PRO A 272 -19.93 -2.45 -12.19
C PRO A 272 -19.89 -1.93 -10.74
N PRO A 273 -20.50 -2.68 -9.81
CA PRO A 273 -20.49 -2.31 -8.41
C PRO A 273 -19.06 -2.16 -7.90
N ILE A 274 -18.86 -1.13 -7.07
CA ILE A 274 -17.62 -0.97 -6.33
C ILE A 274 -17.61 -2.00 -5.20
N VAL A 275 -16.52 -2.74 -5.05
CA VAL A 275 -16.38 -3.78 -4.02
C VAL A 275 -15.27 -3.42 -3.04
N THR A 276 -15.40 -3.84 -1.79
CA THR A 276 -14.35 -3.66 -0.77
C THR A 276 -13.29 -4.77 -0.89
N LEU A 277 -12.06 -4.50 -0.45
CA LEU A 277 -11.01 -5.52 -0.39
C LEU A 277 -11.44 -6.80 0.34
N PRO A 278 -12.10 -6.76 1.52
CA PRO A 278 -12.55 -7.98 2.18
C PRO A 278 -13.63 -8.74 1.43
N ALA A 279 -14.56 -8.04 0.77
CA ALA A 279 -15.60 -8.66 -0.04
C ALA A 279 -14.98 -9.42 -1.22
N LEU A 280 -14.01 -8.79 -1.91
CA LEU A 280 -13.30 -9.40 -3.02
C LEU A 280 -12.44 -10.60 -2.56
N ALA A 281 -11.71 -10.46 -1.45
CA ALA A 281 -10.92 -11.55 -0.88
C ALA A 281 -11.78 -12.78 -0.54
N ARG A 282 -12.96 -12.59 0.07
CA ARG A 282 -13.91 -13.68 0.31
C ARG A 282 -14.40 -14.30 -0.98
N ALA A 283 -14.75 -13.49 -1.97
CA ALA A 283 -15.20 -13.99 -3.26
C ALA A 283 -14.14 -14.88 -3.93
N PHE A 284 -12.84 -14.56 -3.78
CA PHE A 284 -11.77 -15.44 -4.24
C PHE A 284 -11.69 -16.77 -3.47
N THR A 285 -12.00 -16.80 -2.17
CA THR A 285 -11.99 -18.05 -1.40
C THR A 285 -13.15 -18.99 -1.74
N THR A 286 -14.25 -18.46 -2.26
CA THR A 286 -15.48 -19.22 -2.58
C THR A 286 -15.78 -19.30 -4.07
N SER A 287 -14.90 -18.78 -4.94
CA SER A 287 -15.12 -18.76 -6.39
C SER A 287 -15.07 -20.15 -7.00
N ALA A 288 -15.57 -20.28 -8.23
CA ALA A 288 -15.30 -21.44 -9.06
C ALA A 288 -13.78 -21.66 -9.24
N ALA A 289 -13.40 -22.91 -9.48
CA ALA A 289 -12.01 -23.28 -9.66
C ALA A 289 -11.46 -22.73 -10.99
N LEU A 290 -10.40 -21.92 -10.92
CA LEU A 290 -9.67 -21.41 -12.08
C LEU A 290 -8.18 -21.69 -11.90
N ARG A 291 -7.53 -22.20 -12.96
CA ARG A 291 -6.07 -22.28 -13.00
C ARG A 291 -5.50 -20.87 -13.13
N SER A 292 -4.25 -20.69 -12.72
CA SER A 292 -3.52 -19.43 -12.93
C SER A 292 -3.54 -19.04 -14.40
N GLY A 293 -3.78 -17.76 -14.68
CA GLY A 293 -3.91 -17.25 -16.06
C GLY A 293 -5.26 -17.51 -16.73
N GLN A 294 -6.15 -18.32 -16.14
CA GLN A 294 -7.52 -18.43 -16.62
C GLN A 294 -8.38 -17.29 -16.08
N VAL A 295 -9.35 -16.87 -16.88
CA VAL A 295 -10.31 -15.82 -16.54
C VAL A 295 -11.72 -16.38 -16.50
N ALA A 296 -12.56 -15.79 -15.65
CA ALA A 296 -14.01 -15.94 -15.69
C ALA A 296 -14.64 -14.62 -16.13
N GLU A 297 -15.92 -14.61 -16.45
CA GLU A 297 -16.63 -13.38 -16.80
C GLU A 297 -16.49 -12.33 -15.68
N ARG A 298 -16.76 -12.73 -14.43
CA ARG A 298 -16.42 -11.98 -13.22
C ARG A 298 -16.46 -12.88 -11.99
N VAL A 299 -15.54 -12.68 -11.04
CA VAL A 299 -15.73 -13.15 -9.66
C VAL A 299 -16.75 -12.25 -8.96
N HIS A 300 -17.92 -12.79 -8.63
CA HIS A 300 -18.98 -12.05 -7.97
C HIS A 300 -18.66 -11.79 -6.50
N ALA A 301 -18.37 -10.54 -6.17
CA ALA A 301 -18.27 -10.05 -4.79
C ALA A 301 -19.47 -9.13 -4.48
N PRO A 302 -19.99 -9.15 -3.24
CA PRO A 302 -21.11 -8.27 -2.87
C PRO A 302 -20.69 -6.80 -3.00
N PRO A 303 -21.58 -5.93 -3.52
CA PRO A 303 -21.30 -4.51 -3.66
C PRO A 303 -21.06 -3.86 -2.29
N MET A 304 -20.25 -2.81 -2.28
CA MET A 304 -20.19 -1.92 -1.14
C MET A 304 -21.57 -1.25 -0.92
N PRO A 305 -22.06 -1.13 0.32
CA PRO A 305 -23.24 -0.31 0.63
C PRO A 305 -23.08 1.13 0.11
N SER A 306 -24.16 1.74 -0.36
CA SER A 306 -24.13 3.06 -0.99
C SER A 306 -23.78 4.17 0.02
N ARG A 307 -22.55 4.69 -0.09
CA ARG A 307 -22.05 5.91 0.58
C ARG A 307 -22.32 6.00 2.09
N ALA A 308 -21.44 5.38 2.86
CA ALA A 308 -21.00 6.04 4.10
C ALA A 308 -20.39 7.39 3.69
N ARG A 309 -20.98 8.50 4.16
CA ARG A 309 -20.42 9.86 4.01
C ARG A 309 -18.92 9.79 4.28
N THR A 310 -18.10 10.46 3.47
CA THR A 310 -16.67 10.66 3.73
C THR A 310 -16.55 11.21 5.15
N PRO A 311 -16.06 10.42 6.12
CA PRO A 311 -15.70 10.96 7.41
C PRO A 311 -14.52 11.92 7.17
N ALA A 312 -14.18 12.75 8.16
CA ALA A 312 -13.01 13.64 8.11
C ALA A 312 -11.83 13.03 7.33
N PRO A 313 -11.06 13.82 6.54
CA PRO A 313 -9.99 13.31 5.69
C PRO A 313 -9.16 12.30 6.47
N LEU A 314 -8.87 11.15 5.87
CA LEU A 314 -8.30 10.01 6.59
C LEU A 314 -7.00 10.37 7.31
N VAL A 315 -6.24 11.31 6.74
CA VAL A 315 -5.09 11.95 7.38
C VAL A 315 -5.44 12.51 8.76
N LEU A 316 -6.53 13.28 8.88
CA LEU A 316 -6.97 13.80 10.17
C LEU A 316 -7.39 12.68 11.13
N ARG A 317 -7.99 11.59 10.64
CA ARG A 317 -8.34 10.43 11.47
C ARG A 317 -7.11 9.65 11.93
N ALA A 318 -6.16 9.40 11.04
CA ALA A 318 -4.90 8.74 11.37
C ALA A 318 -4.09 9.60 12.33
N LEU A 319 -3.99 10.90 12.09
CA LEU A 319 -3.35 11.85 13.00
C LEU A 319 -4.01 11.84 14.38
N THR A 320 -5.33 11.98 14.46
CA THR A 320 -6.04 12.14 15.74
C THR A 320 -6.25 10.84 16.51
N HIS A 321 -6.46 9.71 15.83
CA HIS A 321 -6.84 8.45 16.47
C HIS A 321 -5.76 7.37 16.44
N VAL A 322 -4.71 7.52 15.64
CA VAL A 322 -3.60 6.55 15.58
C VAL A 322 -2.30 7.22 16.01
N LEU A 323 -1.82 8.22 15.28
CA LEU A 323 -0.50 8.82 15.49
C LEU A 323 -0.43 9.65 16.78
N ALA A 324 -1.43 10.48 17.08
CA ALA A 324 -1.43 11.28 18.30
C ALA A 324 -1.51 10.41 19.56
N PRO A 325 -2.42 9.41 19.68
CA PRO A 325 -2.41 8.49 20.82
C PRO A 325 -1.12 7.66 20.89
N LEU A 326 -0.60 7.17 19.76
CA LEU A 326 0.66 6.43 19.72
C LEU A 326 1.83 7.27 20.23
N GLY A 327 1.99 8.48 19.69
CA GLY A 327 3.06 9.42 20.06
C GLY A 327 2.93 9.92 21.50
N LEU A 328 1.70 10.23 21.95
CA LEU A 328 1.45 10.58 23.35
C LEU A 328 1.76 9.41 24.28
N GLY A 329 1.41 8.19 23.90
CA GLY A 329 1.75 6.99 24.66
C GLY A 329 3.25 6.79 24.78
N VAL A 330 4.01 6.98 23.69
CA VAL A 330 5.48 6.96 23.69
C VAL A 330 6.05 8.06 24.58
N LEU A 331 5.54 9.29 24.47
CA LEU A 331 6.00 10.42 25.29
C LEU A 331 5.75 10.18 26.78
N VAL A 332 4.53 9.78 27.15
CA VAL A 332 4.16 9.46 28.54
C VAL A 332 5.00 8.31 29.07
N TYR A 333 5.20 7.26 28.26
CA TYR A 333 6.06 6.13 28.63
C TYR A 333 7.50 6.60 28.90
N ALA A 334 8.09 7.38 27.98
CA ALA A 334 9.45 7.87 28.10
C ALA A 334 9.65 8.83 29.30
N LEU A 335 8.63 9.59 29.66
CA LEU A 335 8.69 10.54 30.78
C LEU A 335 8.39 9.89 32.13
N LEU A 336 7.48 8.93 32.21
CA LEU A 336 6.95 8.43 33.48
C LEU A 336 7.45 7.04 33.87
N ARG A 337 8.13 6.31 32.98
CA ARG A 337 8.64 4.99 33.32
C ARG A 337 10.09 5.04 33.86
N PRO A 338 10.41 4.22 34.88
CA PRO A 338 11.77 4.10 35.38
C PRO A 338 12.75 3.68 34.28
N ARG A 339 13.96 4.25 34.35
CA ARG A 339 15.08 3.97 33.46
C ARG A 339 15.70 2.62 33.80
N ALA A 340 15.20 1.56 33.17
CA ALA A 340 15.69 0.17 33.27
C ALA A 340 14.84 -0.79 32.42
N LEU A 341 13.90 -0.29 31.62
CA LEU A 341 12.93 -1.12 30.93
C LEU A 341 13.44 -1.55 29.55
N LEU A 342 12.76 -2.53 28.98
CA LEU A 342 13.04 -3.07 27.65
C LEU A 342 13.18 -1.98 26.58
N LEU A 343 12.40 -0.89 26.68
CA LEU A 343 12.52 0.23 25.74
C LEU A 343 13.85 0.97 25.89
N ASP A 344 14.35 1.20 27.11
CA ASP A 344 15.66 1.82 27.28
C ASP A 344 16.77 0.90 26.75
N GLN A 345 16.63 -0.42 26.94
CA GLN A 345 17.55 -1.40 26.34
C GLN A 345 17.49 -1.36 24.81
N TRP A 346 16.29 -1.29 24.23
CA TRP A 346 16.12 -1.16 22.78
C TRP A 346 16.68 0.17 22.28
N LEU A 347 16.37 1.29 22.91
CA LEU A 347 16.90 2.60 22.53
C LEU A 347 18.42 2.65 22.69
N ALA A 348 18.98 2.05 23.73
CA ALA A 348 20.42 1.90 23.90
C ALA A 348 21.04 1.05 22.77
N THR A 349 20.38 -0.03 22.33
CA THR A 349 20.83 -0.76 21.12
C THR A 349 20.78 0.11 19.87
N LEU A 350 19.86 1.08 19.80
CA LEU A 350 19.76 2.08 18.74
C LEU A 350 20.72 3.28 18.94
N GLY A 351 21.61 3.26 19.93
CA GLY A 351 22.50 4.40 20.26
C GLY A 351 21.77 5.63 20.83
N VAL A 352 20.50 5.48 21.20
CA VAL A 352 19.67 6.55 21.77
C VAL A 352 19.63 6.42 23.28
N GLU A 353 20.34 7.32 23.97
CA GLU A 353 20.23 7.48 25.41
C GLU A 353 19.24 8.59 25.74
N LEU A 354 18.11 8.21 26.31
CA LEU A 354 17.12 9.17 26.78
C LEU A 354 17.46 9.57 28.24
N PRO A 355 17.47 10.87 28.59
CA PRO A 355 17.92 11.36 29.90
C PRO A 355 17.02 10.91 31.04
N ALA A 356 17.57 10.60 32.21
CA ALA A 356 16.78 10.19 33.37
C ALA A 356 15.66 11.19 33.67
N SER A 357 14.42 10.70 33.73
CA SER A 357 13.27 11.55 34.01
C SER A 357 13.03 11.63 35.51
N GLN A 358 13.08 12.84 36.07
CA GLN A 358 12.73 13.08 37.47
C GLN A 358 11.24 12.76 37.75
N LEU A 359 10.39 12.75 36.71
CA LEU A 359 8.97 12.41 36.82
C LEU A 359 8.72 10.91 36.99
N ALA A 360 9.67 10.05 36.62
CA ALA A 360 9.52 8.60 36.68
C ALA A 360 9.51 8.03 38.11
N ALA A 361 9.93 8.83 39.10
CA ALA A 361 9.91 8.48 40.52
C ALA A 361 8.80 9.20 41.33
N GLY A 362 7.97 10.03 40.67
CA GLY A 362 6.92 10.80 41.33
C GLY A 362 5.55 10.11 41.33
N GLU A 363 4.62 10.62 42.14
CA GLU A 363 3.22 10.11 42.23
C GLU A 363 2.51 10.06 40.87
N LEU A 364 2.87 10.95 39.95
CA LEU A 364 2.33 10.99 38.59
C LEU A 364 2.59 9.69 37.83
N ALA A 365 3.75 9.06 38.02
CA ALA A 365 4.07 7.77 37.39
C ALA A 365 3.19 6.63 37.91
N THR A 366 2.84 6.65 39.20
CA THR A 366 1.92 5.69 39.82
C THR A 366 0.49 5.89 39.33
N ILE A 367 0.05 7.15 39.19
CA ILE A 367 -1.33 7.49 38.81
C ILE A 367 -1.58 7.31 37.30
N MET A 368 -0.59 7.63 36.46
CA MET A 368 -0.72 7.61 35.00
C MET A 368 -0.02 6.42 34.33
N GLY A 369 0.47 5.46 35.11
CA GLY A 369 1.24 4.34 34.60
C GLY A 369 0.51 3.49 33.54
N TRP A 370 -0.81 3.36 33.64
CA TRP A 370 -1.64 2.59 32.71
C TRP A 370 -1.90 3.30 31.36
N LEU A 371 -1.59 4.59 31.28
CA LEU A 371 -1.98 5.45 30.16
C LEU A 371 -1.34 5.03 28.81
N PRO A 372 -0.04 4.66 28.74
CA PRO A 372 0.55 4.16 27.49
C PRO A 372 -0.18 2.92 26.95
N SER A 373 -0.46 1.93 27.79
CA SER A 373 -1.16 0.69 27.40
C SER A 373 -2.57 1.00 26.84
N ALA A 374 -3.29 1.92 27.47
CA ALA A 374 -4.57 2.40 26.99
C ALA A 374 -4.46 3.10 25.62
N LEU A 375 -3.51 4.04 25.48
CA LEU A 375 -3.32 4.82 24.25
C LEU A 375 -2.89 3.95 23.06
N TRP A 376 -2.00 2.99 23.29
CA TRP A 376 -1.55 2.06 22.25
C TRP A 376 -2.64 1.07 21.85
N THR A 377 -3.41 0.56 22.81
CA THR A 377 -4.58 -0.28 22.53
C THR A 377 -5.63 0.49 21.72
N TYR A 378 -5.89 1.75 22.09
CA TYR A 378 -6.77 2.63 21.33
C TYR A 378 -6.27 2.81 19.90
N ALA A 379 -4.99 3.16 19.72
CA ALA A 379 -4.37 3.41 18.42
C ALA A 379 -4.44 2.18 17.51
N LEU A 380 -4.06 1.00 18.01
CA LEU A 380 -4.11 -0.26 17.25
C LEU A 380 -5.55 -0.60 16.85
N THR A 381 -6.50 -0.48 17.79
CA THR A 381 -7.91 -0.75 17.53
C THR A 381 -8.48 0.23 16.50
N ALA A 382 -8.16 1.52 16.62
CA ALA A 382 -8.59 2.55 15.69
C ALA A 382 -8.00 2.34 14.29
N PHE A 383 -6.73 1.93 14.20
CA PHE A 383 -6.07 1.57 12.95
C PHE A 383 -6.78 0.39 12.27
N VAL A 384 -7.00 -0.71 12.99
CA VAL A 384 -7.72 -1.88 12.46
C VAL A 384 -9.15 -1.53 12.09
N ALA A 385 -9.88 -0.78 12.92
CA ALA A 385 -11.24 -0.36 12.58
C ALA A 385 -11.28 0.48 11.29
N THR A 386 -10.25 1.30 11.06
CA THR A 386 -10.12 2.14 9.86
C THR A 386 -9.88 1.30 8.60
N LEU A 387 -9.10 0.21 8.68
CA LEU A 387 -8.93 -0.76 7.58
C LEU A 387 -10.25 -1.36 7.10
N TRP A 388 -11.17 -1.57 8.02
CA TRP A 388 -12.44 -2.23 7.78
C TRP A 388 -13.61 -1.24 7.64
N THR A 389 -13.31 0.03 7.34
CA THR A 389 -14.32 1.04 7.01
C THR A 389 -15.15 0.59 5.80
N GLY A 390 -16.46 0.85 5.81
CA GLY A 390 -17.38 0.43 4.73
C GLY A 390 -17.76 -1.06 4.74
N THR A 391 -17.20 -1.85 5.66
CA THR A 391 -17.60 -3.25 5.87
C THR A 391 -18.67 -3.35 6.96
N PRO A 392 -19.76 -4.13 6.78
CA PRO A 392 -20.82 -4.26 7.80
C PRO A 392 -20.30 -4.67 9.17
N ARG A 393 -20.93 -4.17 10.25
CA ARG A 393 -20.46 -4.46 11.61
C ARG A 393 -20.50 -5.94 11.99
N ALA A 394 -21.46 -6.68 11.44
CA ALA A 394 -21.63 -8.12 11.66
C ALA A 394 -20.61 -8.98 10.88
N ASP A 395 -19.82 -8.37 10.00
CA ASP A 395 -18.85 -9.08 9.16
C ASP A 395 -17.87 -9.89 10.02
N PRO A 396 -17.75 -11.21 9.78
CA PRO A 396 -16.91 -12.09 10.60
C PRO A 396 -15.42 -11.77 10.46
N GLY A 397 -14.96 -11.32 9.27
CA GLY A 397 -13.56 -10.93 9.06
C GLY A 397 -13.22 -9.66 9.84
N ARG A 398 -14.09 -8.66 9.78
CA ARG A 398 -13.95 -7.44 10.60
C ARG A 398 -13.88 -7.76 12.09
N ARG A 399 -14.78 -8.61 12.60
CA ARG A 399 -14.80 -9.01 14.01
C ARG A 399 -13.53 -9.77 14.40
N ALA A 400 -13.06 -10.69 13.55
CA ALA A 400 -11.84 -11.45 13.81
C ALA A 400 -10.62 -10.53 13.93
N TRP A 401 -10.43 -9.56 13.01
CA TRP A 401 -9.29 -8.64 13.07
C TRP A 401 -9.35 -7.67 14.25
N LEU A 402 -10.54 -7.18 14.61
CA LEU A 402 -10.70 -6.39 15.84
C LEU A 402 -10.41 -7.22 17.08
N PHE A 403 -10.80 -8.50 17.10
CA PHE A 403 -10.44 -9.40 18.18
C PHE A 403 -8.92 -9.64 18.25
N VAL A 404 -8.22 -9.75 17.11
CA VAL A 404 -6.75 -9.84 17.10
C VAL A 404 -6.12 -8.61 17.76
N ALA A 405 -6.59 -7.39 17.48
CA ALA A 405 -6.09 -6.18 18.14
C ALA A 405 -6.29 -6.23 19.67
N LEU A 406 -7.46 -6.68 20.12
CA LEU A 406 -7.74 -6.87 21.54
C LEU A 406 -6.87 -7.96 22.17
N ALA A 407 -6.71 -9.08 21.47
CA ALA A 407 -5.93 -10.23 21.91
C ALA A 407 -4.44 -9.90 22.02
N ILE A 408 -3.88 -9.07 21.14
CA ILE A 408 -2.51 -8.55 21.27
C ILE A 408 -2.39 -7.70 22.54
N SER A 409 -3.35 -6.79 22.75
CA SER A 409 -3.31 -5.83 23.86
C SER A 409 -3.48 -6.51 25.23
N ILE A 410 -4.51 -7.35 25.38
CA ILE A 410 -4.74 -8.15 26.60
C ILE A 410 -3.67 -9.23 26.75
N GLY A 411 -3.31 -9.86 25.64
CA GLY A 411 -2.29 -10.90 25.58
C GLY A 411 -1.02 -10.40 26.21
N TRP A 412 -0.57 -9.19 25.85
CA TRP A 412 0.61 -8.50 26.40
C TRP A 412 0.60 -8.34 27.93
N GLU A 413 -0.54 -8.11 28.56
CA GLU A 413 -0.61 -8.07 30.04
C GLU A 413 -0.61 -9.46 30.65
N LEU A 414 -1.39 -10.39 30.06
CA LEU A 414 -1.51 -11.75 30.58
C LEU A 414 -0.20 -12.54 30.52
N GLY A 415 0.62 -12.34 29.49
CA GLY A 415 1.93 -12.98 29.47
C GLY A 415 2.96 -12.31 30.38
N GLN A 416 2.79 -11.05 30.82
CA GLN A 416 3.57 -10.54 31.96
C GLN A 416 3.17 -11.27 33.24
N ALA A 417 1.86 -11.50 33.45
CA ALA A 417 1.37 -12.26 34.59
C ALA A 417 1.89 -13.71 34.60
N ALA A 418 1.97 -14.31 33.41
CA ALA A 418 2.53 -15.65 33.21
C ALA A 418 4.06 -15.67 33.05
N GLN A 419 4.75 -14.54 33.20
CA GLN A 419 6.21 -14.39 33.05
C GLN A 419 6.77 -14.88 31.70
N LEU A 420 5.96 -14.83 30.65
CA LEU A 420 6.36 -15.18 29.28
C LEU A 420 7.23 -14.11 28.61
N TRP A 421 7.10 -12.86 29.04
CA TRP A 421 7.97 -11.76 28.63
C TRP A 421 8.23 -10.81 29.79
N PRO A 422 9.30 -9.99 29.70
CA PRO A 422 9.66 -9.05 30.75
C PRO A 422 8.55 -8.01 30.98
N GLY A 423 8.28 -7.69 32.25
CA GLY A 423 7.29 -6.69 32.64
C GLY A 423 6.70 -6.96 34.01
N THR A 424 5.70 -6.17 34.40
CA THR A 424 4.98 -6.34 35.66
C THR A 424 3.50 -6.22 35.36
N PHE A 425 2.79 -7.34 35.54
CA PHE A 425 1.35 -7.38 35.35
C PHE A 425 0.66 -6.29 36.17
N SER A 426 -0.18 -5.50 35.49
CA SER A 426 -0.97 -4.45 36.09
C SER A 426 -2.44 -4.67 35.75
N VAL A 427 -3.28 -4.87 36.77
CA VAL A 427 -4.73 -4.92 36.59
C VAL A 427 -5.25 -3.61 35.98
N GLN A 428 -4.61 -2.48 36.31
CA GLN A 428 -4.97 -1.18 35.75
C GLN A 428 -4.68 -1.14 34.24
N ASP A 429 -3.54 -1.65 33.79
CA ASP A 429 -3.14 -1.67 32.37
C ASP A 429 -4.08 -2.58 31.56
N LEU A 430 -4.45 -3.73 32.13
CA LEU A 430 -5.43 -4.65 31.54
C LEU A 430 -6.81 -3.99 31.39
N LEU A 431 -7.34 -3.42 32.48
CA LEU A 431 -8.65 -2.75 32.47
C LEU A 431 -8.65 -1.55 31.53
N ALA A 432 -7.59 -0.74 31.56
CA ALA A 432 -7.45 0.43 30.70
C ALA A 432 -7.38 0.03 29.21
N SER A 433 -6.71 -1.08 28.88
CA SER A 433 -6.66 -1.62 27.51
C SER A 433 -8.06 -2.07 27.04
N VAL A 434 -8.83 -2.75 27.90
CA VAL A 434 -10.22 -3.15 27.59
C VAL A 434 -11.10 -1.92 27.36
N VAL A 435 -11.03 -0.93 28.26
CA VAL A 435 -11.79 0.33 28.13
C VAL A 435 -11.38 1.07 26.86
N ALA A 436 -10.08 1.16 26.56
CA ALA A 436 -9.55 1.81 25.37
C ALA A 436 -10.02 1.13 24.08
N PHE A 437 -10.04 -0.21 24.04
CA PHE A 437 -10.59 -0.97 22.93
C PHE A 437 -12.05 -0.60 22.65
N PHE A 438 -12.92 -0.66 23.66
CA PHE A 438 -14.34 -0.31 23.48
C PHE A 438 -14.53 1.18 23.16
N THR A 439 -13.68 2.06 23.71
CA THR A 439 -13.69 3.50 23.40
C THR A 439 -13.33 3.73 21.93
N ALA A 440 -12.28 3.08 21.43
CA ALA A 440 -11.88 3.13 20.04
C ALA A 440 -12.99 2.61 19.12
N LEU A 441 -13.65 1.50 19.47
CA LEU A 441 -14.80 1.00 18.73
C LEU A 441 -15.96 1.99 18.73
N ARG A 442 -16.27 2.65 19.87
CA ARG A 442 -17.34 3.64 19.95
C ARG A 442 -17.05 4.85 19.05
N TYR A 443 -15.83 5.38 19.06
CA TYR A 443 -15.47 6.54 18.24
C TYR A 443 -15.37 6.18 16.75
N THR A 444 -14.78 5.03 16.41
CA THR A 444 -14.75 4.55 15.01
C THR A 444 -16.12 4.11 14.50
N SER A 445 -17.03 3.67 15.38
CA SER A 445 -18.42 3.40 15.02
C SER A 445 -19.19 4.68 14.64
N ARG A 446 -18.82 5.84 15.20
CA ARG A 446 -19.37 7.15 14.81
C ARG A 446 -18.84 7.60 13.45
N LEU A 447 -17.62 7.19 13.08
CA LEU A 447 -17.05 7.39 11.75
C LEU A 447 -17.69 6.51 10.66
N THR A 448 -18.49 5.51 11.04
CA THR A 448 -19.17 4.57 10.13
C THR A 448 -20.69 4.72 10.16
N ARG A 449 -21.24 5.72 10.85
CA ARG A 449 -22.69 5.98 10.83
C ARG A 449 -23.09 6.53 9.47
N GLU A 450 -23.59 5.65 8.60
CA GLU A 450 -24.78 5.95 7.83
C GLU A 450 -25.88 6.25 8.86
N HIS A 451 -26.40 7.47 8.86
CA HIS A 451 -27.64 7.75 9.60
C HIS A 451 -28.77 6.98 8.91
N PRO A 452 -29.76 6.50 9.69
CA PRO A 452 -30.84 5.63 9.21
C PRO A 452 -31.61 6.21 8.03
#